data_AF-A0A959SQB5-F1
#
_entry.id   AF-A0A959SQB5-F1
#
_cell.length_a   1.000
_cell.length_b   1.000
_cell.length_c   1.000
_cell.angle_alpha   90.00
_cell.angle_beta   90.00
_cell.angle_gamma   90.00
#
_symmetry.space_group_name_H-M   'P 1'
#
loop_
_entity.id
_entity.type
_entity.pdbx_description
1 polymer ?
#
loop_
_entity_poly.entity_id
_entity_poly.type
_entity_poly.pdbx_seq_one_letter_code
_entity_poly.pdbx_strand_id
1 'polypeptide(L)'
;MLKRSRLPATQFLLGLEQDDRRSIHWLPAVGYNTHDGWMAGLALHNTTFPSQQLEWVAAPLYGLGSGRLAGGARITWHQDRLRSKLLRNIQVGLSGFSASLYNASAVEQWYQRLVPSVTLYPRLKPTGAGASIGYRSILLWEHAQGNLETTDGPQPIDLTDRSIYHEASVKLSRTTGFNPFDISLVSLNSEAFNRIAMDAEWSAIYDERKHRISIRAFAGTFLRKDRALMQPAMGWRMYWGSSGLLYDHLYIDRQYTGQNTAAQFNIEQGGFRTPTAVGTS
;
A
#
# COMPACT_ATOMS: atom_id res chain seq x y z
N MET A 1 -16.39 -7.96 -38.97
CA MET A 1 -16.57 -6.50 -38.77
C MET A 1 -15.44 -6.02 -37.85
N LEU A 2 -14.34 -5.52 -38.42
CA LEU A 2 -13.16 -5.06 -37.67
C LEU A 2 -13.49 -3.74 -36.96
N LYS A 3 -13.53 -3.74 -35.62
CA LYS A 3 -13.61 -2.49 -34.84
C LYS A 3 -12.39 -1.64 -35.17
N ARG A 4 -12.59 -0.52 -35.88
CA ARG A 4 -11.55 0.51 -36.07
C ARG A 4 -11.07 0.95 -34.68
N SER A 5 -9.85 0.60 -34.29
CA SER A 5 -9.21 1.14 -33.09
C SER A 5 -8.92 2.61 -33.33
N ARG A 6 -9.80 3.49 -32.84
CA ARG A 6 -9.54 4.94 -32.82
C ARG A 6 -8.64 5.26 -31.62
N LEU A 7 -7.71 6.20 -31.82
CA LEU A 7 -6.75 6.63 -30.80
C LEU A 7 -7.48 7.22 -29.57
N PRO A 8 -6.94 7.04 -28.36
CA PRO A 8 -7.53 7.59 -27.14
C PRO A 8 -7.51 9.13 -27.17
N ALA A 9 -8.59 9.75 -26.69
CA ALA A 9 -8.70 11.21 -26.60
C ALA A 9 -8.14 11.69 -25.24
N THR A 10 -7.30 12.73 -25.23
CA THR A 10 -6.77 13.32 -24.00
C THR A 10 -7.69 14.41 -23.48
N GLN A 11 -7.97 14.42 -22.17
CA GLN A 11 -8.83 15.41 -21.52
C GLN A 11 -8.19 15.94 -20.23
N PHE A 12 -8.39 17.23 -19.96
CA PHE A 12 -7.84 17.88 -18.77
C PHE A 12 -8.75 17.67 -17.56
N LEU A 13 -8.17 17.21 -16.44
CA LEU A 13 -8.75 17.22 -15.09
C LEU A 13 -9.92 16.25 -14.85
N LEU A 14 -11.11 16.53 -15.36
CA LEU A 14 -12.31 15.70 -15.20
C LEU A 14 -13.15 15.80 -16.48
N GLY A 15 -13.16 14.72 -17.25
CA GLY A 15 -14.08 14.54 -18.37
C GLY A 15 -15.29 13.73 -17.94
N LEU A 16 -16.51 14.19 -18.26
CA LEU A 16 -17.63 13.28 -18.36
C LEU A 16 -17.39 12.43 -19.61
N GLU A 17 -17.13 11.14 -19.41
CA GLU A 17 -16.85 10.22 -20.51
C GLU A 17 -18.08 10.15 -21.42
N GLN A 18 -17.92 10.55 -22.68
CA GLN A 18 -18.89 10.23 -23.72
C GLN A 18 -18.78 8.73 -24.02
N ASP A 19 -19.93 8.05 -24.03
CA ASP A 19 -20.20 6.60 -24.02
C ASP A 19 -19.46 5.73 -25.09
N ASP A 20 -18.56 6.30 -25.89
CA ASP A 20 -17.88 5.62 -27.01
C ASP A 20 -16.38 5.99 -27.17
N ARG A 21 -15.72 6.52 -26.13
CA ARG A 21 -14.27 6.88 -26.19
C ARG A 21 -13.50 6.39 -24.97
N ARG A 22 -12.34 5.75 -25.18
CA ARG A 22 -11.32 5.55 -24.14
C ARG A 22 -10.62 6.88 -23.89
N SER A 23 -11.07 7.64 -22.89
CA SER A 23 -10.50 8.96 -22.58
C SER A 23 -9.32 8.80 -21.62
N ILE A 24 -8.18 9.40 -21.96
CA ILE A 24 -7.02 9.50 -21.07
C ILE A 24 -7.08 10.87 -20.41
N HIS A 25 -7.30 10.88 -19.10
CA HIS A 25 -7.31 12.09 -18.32
C HIS A 25 -5.90 12.39 -17.84
N TRP A 26 -5.53 13.67 -17.87
CA TRP A 26 -4.26 14.12 -17.35
C TRP A 26 -4.43 15.40 -16.53
N LEU A 27 -3.59 15.54 -15.52
CA LEU A 27 -3.44 16.77 -14.74
C LEU A 27 -1.99 16.93 -14.28
N PRO A 28 -1.51 18.18 -14.12
CA PRO A 28 -0.24 18.43 -13.47
C PRO A 28 -0.28 17.86 -12.05
N ALA A 29 0.78 17.16 -11.65
CA ALA A 29 0.92 16.58 -10.33
C ALA A 29 2.12 17.20 -9.63
N VAL A 30 1.93 17.61 -8.38
CA VAL A 30 2.97 18.14 -7.51
C VAL A 30 2.97 17.31 -6.24
N GLY A 31 4.16 16.92 -5.79
CA GLY A 31 4.37 16.21 -4.55
C GLY A 31 5.49 16.83 -3.74
N TYR A 32 5.62 16.44 -2.49
CA TYR A 32 6.74 16.81 -1.66
C TYR A 32 7.12 15.63 -0.77
N ASN A 33 8.41 15.34 -0.71
CA ASN A 33 9.02 14.41 0.22
C ASN A 33 10.30 15.07 0.74
N THR A 34 10.65 14.82 2.00
CA THR A 34 11.83 15.40 2.64
C THR A 34 13.12 15.07 1.86
N HIS A 35 13.17 13.92 1.20
CA HIS A 35 14.33 13.46 0.42
C HIS A 35 14.32 13.91 -1.04
N ASP A 36 13.16 13.90 -1.69
CA ASP A 36 13.03 14.32 -3.09
C ASP A 36 12.86 15.84 -3.25
N GLY A 37 12.61 16.55 -2.14
CA GLY A 37 12.19 17.94 -2.13
C GLY A 37 10.81 18.10 -2.79
N TRP A 38 10.63 19.25 -3.45
CA TRP A 38 9.48 19.44 -4.33
C TRP A 38 9.59 18.52 -5.53
N MET A 39 8.50 17.82 -5.84
CA MET A 39 8.39 16.95 -6.99
C MET A 39 7.34 17.49 -7.95
N ALA A 40 7.63 17.48 -9.24
CA ALA A 40 6.71 17.93 -10.28
C ALA A 40 6.58 16.86 -11.38
N GLY A 41 5.38 16.68 -11.91
CA GLY A 41 5.14 15.73 -12.98
C GLY A 41 3.71 15.76 -13.49
N LEU A 42 3.26 14.63 -14.01
CA LEU A 42 1.95 14.48 -14.62
C LEU A 42 1.25 13.26 -14.01
N ALA A 43 -0.01 13.41 -13.62
CA ALA A 43 -0.86 12.27 -13.31
C ALA A 43 -1.75 11.97 -14.52
N LEU A 44 -1.65 10.73 -15.01
CA LEU A 44 -2.43 10.17 -16.10
C LEU A 44 -3.37 9.11 -15.51
N HIS A 45 -4.64 9.13 -15.89
CA HIS A 45 -5.59 8.12 -15.42
C HIS A 45 -6.73 7.90 -16.42
N ASN A 46 -7.34 6.73 -16.34
CA ASN A 46 -8.64 6.46 -16.98
C ASN A 46 -9.74 6.17 -15.96
N THR A 47 -9.49 6.41 -14.67
CA THR A 47 -10.48 6.25 -13.61
C THR A 47 -11.53 7.34 -13.76
N THR A 48 -12.64 6.99 -14.41
CA THR A 48 -13.83 7.82 -14.53
C THR A 48 -14.97 7.16 -13.75
N PHE A 49 -15.98 7.93 -13.36
CA PHE A 49 -17.25 7.39 -12.90
C PHE A 49 -18.18 7.21 -14.11
N PRO A 50 -18.79 6.03 -14.34
CA PRO A 50 -18.77 4.79 -13.56
C PRO A 50 -17.49 3.95 -13.74
N SER A 51 -17.22 3.04 -12.78
CA SER A 51 -16.02 2.17 -12.76
C SER A 51 -15.86 1.36 -14.04
N GLN A 52 -14.66 1.37 -14.60
CA GLN A 52 -14.34 0.67 -15.84
C GLN A 52 -13.84 -0.76 -15.55
N GLN A 53 -13.93 -1.64 -16.55
CA GLN A 53 -13.38 -3.00 -16.42
C GLN A 53 -11.85 -2.98 -16.24
N LEU A 54 -11.18 -1.98 -16.81
CA LEU A 54 -9.75 -1.76 -16.65
C LEU A 54 -9.54 -0.35 -16.13
N GLU A 55 -9.03 -0.23 -14.92
CA GLU A 55 -8.69 1.04 -14.29
C GLU A 55 -7.18 1.15 -14.15
N TRP A 56 -6.62 2.31 -14.46
CA TRP A 56 -5.22 2.60 -14.29
C TRP A 56 -4.98 4.06 -13.97
N VAL A 57 -3.93 4.28 -13.21
CA VAL A 57 -3.38 5.60 -12.87
C VAL A 57 -1.86 5.50 -12.90
N ALA A 58 -1.20 6.51 -13.43
CA ALA A 58 0.24 6.65 -13.42
C ALA A 58 0.60 8.09 -13.09
N ALA A 59 1.42 8.30 -12.08
CA ALA A 59 1.87 9.61 -11.64
C ALA A 59 3.41 9.61 -11.53
N PRO A 60 4.14 9.68 -12.65
CA PRO A 60 5.56 9.98 -12.63
C PRO A 60 5.80 11.40 -12.13
N LEU A 61 6.71 11.54 -11.16
CA LEU A 61 7.08 12.79 -10.53
C LEU A 61 8.60 12.90 -10.52
N TYR A 62 9.17 14.02 -10.95
CA TYR A 62 10.60 14.28 -10.86
C TYR A 62 10.92 15.09 -9.62
N GLY A 63 11.77 14.58 -8.74
CA GLY A 63 12.22 15.27 -7.53
C GLY A 63 13.27 16.33 -7.84
N LEU A 64 12.98 17.58 -7.53
CA LEU A 64 13.90 18.71 -7.76
C LEU A 64 15.08 18.71 -6.78
N GLY A 65 14.92 18.10 -5.60
CA GLY A 65 15.98 17.97 -4.60
C GLY A 65 16.90 16.77 -4.85
N SER A 66 16.32 15.62 -5.19
CA SER A 66 17.07 14.36 -5.41
C SER A 66 17.54 14.16 -6.85
N GLY A 67 16.92 14.85 -7.83
CA GLY A 67 17.16 14.60 -9.25
C GLY A 67 16.63 13.25 -9.76
N ARG A 68 15.81 12.54 -8.97
CA ARG A 68 15.32 11.19 -9.28
C ARG A 68 13.85 11.18 -9.70
N LEU A 69 13.48 10.15 -10.47
CA LEU A 69 12.10 9.86 -10.80
C LEU A 69 11.44 9.10 -9.64
N ALA A 70 10.44 9.74 -9.05
CA ALA A 70 9.57 9.23 -8.00
C ALA A 70 8.13 9.08 -8.51
N GLY A 71 7.26 8.57 -7.65
CA GLY A 71 5.85 8.38 -7.93
C GLY A 71 5.49 6.93 -8.19
N GLY A 72 4.36 6.68 -8.82
CA GLY A 72 3.86 5.32 -8.97
C GLY A 72 2.78 5.15 -9.99
N ALA A 73 2.47 3.89 -10.26
CA ALA A 73 1.42 3.49 -11.17
C ALA A 73 0.63 2.33 -10.60
N ARG A 74 -0.63 2.23 -10.96
CA ARG A 74 -1.50 1.11 -10.62
C ARG A 74 -2.35 0.78 -11.84
N ILE A 75 -2.52 -0.49 -12.09
CA ILE A 75 -3.49 -1.04 -13.03
C ILE A 75 -4.31 -2.11 -12.31
N THR A 76 -5.62 -2.04 -12.46
CA THR A 76 -6.59 -2.97 -11.88
C THR A 76 -7.57 -3.39 -12.94
N TRP A 77 -7.71 -4.70 -13.12
CA TRP A 77 -8.73 -5.29 -13.97
C TRP A 77 -9.82 -5.89 -13.09
N HIS A 78 -11.05 -5.48 -13.35
CA HIS A 78 -12.26 -5.89 -12.63
C HIS A 78 -13.06 -6.84 -13.50
N GLN A 79 -13.55 -7.94 -12.91
CA GLN A 79 -14.43 -8.89 -13.59
C GLN A 79 -15.74 -9.04 -12.81
N ASP A 80 -16.58 -8.02 -12.91
CA ASP A 80 -17.82 -7.91 -12.13
C ASP A 80 -18.96 -8.80 -12.65
N ARG A 81 -18.86 -9.30 -13.89
CA ARG A 81 -19.92 -10.07 -14.57
C ARG A 81 -19.66 -11.57 -14.57
N LEU A 82 -19.22 -12.12 -13.44
CA LEU A 82 -19.00 -13.57 -13.31
C LEU A 82 -20.33 -14.33 -13.23
N ARG A 83 -20.55 -15.23 -14.20
CA ARG A 83 -21.61 -16.25 -14.18
C ARG A 83 -21.25 -17.42 -13.27
N SER A 84 -20.76 -17.14 -12.07
CA SER A 84 -20.38 -18.16 -11.07
C SER A 84 -21.35 -18.15 -9.89
N LYS A 85 -21.72 -19.33 -9.39
CA LYS A 85 -22.51 -19.45 -8.15
C LYS A 85 -21.70 -19.07 -6.90
N LEU A 86 -20.37 -19.16 -6.97
CA LEU A 86 -19.46 -19.01 -5.83
C LEU A 86 -18.82 -17.62 -5.74
N LEU A 87 -18.52 -17.00 -6.88
CA LEU A 87 -17.81 -15.72 -6.95
C LEU A 87 -18.68 -14.64 -7.59
N ARG A 88 -18.69 -13.46 -6.96
CA ARG A 88 -19.34 -12.25 -7.46
C ARG A 88 -18.40 -11.45 -8.37
N ASN A 89 -17.15 -11.26 -7.93
CA ASN A 89 -16.16 -10.45 -8.62
C ASN A 89 -14.74 -11.01 -8.43
N ILE A 90 -13.86 -10.77 -9.39
CA ILE A 90 -12.42 -10.99 -9.32
C ILE A 90 -11.74 -9.69 -9.72
N GLN A 91 -10.77 -9.27 -8.92
CA GLN A 91 -9.92 -8.12 -9.21
C GLN A 91 -8.48 -8.60 -9.32
N VAL A 92 -7.82 -8.22 -10.40
CA VAL A 92 -6.39 -8.48 -10.61
C VAL A 92 -5.71 -7.12 -10.71
N GLY A 93 -4.74 -6.88 -9.83
CA GLY A 93 -4.07 -5.59 -9.71
C GLY A 93 -2.56 -5.71 -9.81
N LEU A 94 -1.91 -4.70 -10.37
CA LEU A 94 -0.48 -4.50 -10.29
C LEU A 94 -0.23 -3.05 -9.87
N SER A 95 0.53 -2.86 -8.80
CA SER A 95 0.91 -1.53 -8.30
C SER A 95 2.43 -1.41 -8.25
N GLY A 96 2.97 -0.29 -8.74
CA GLY A 96 4.37 0.07 -8.67
C GLY A 96 4.55 1.42 -7.98
N PHE A 97 5.59 1.58 -7.16
CA PHE A 97 5.92 2.85 -6.55
C PHE A 97 7.43 2.98 -6.33
N SER A 98 7.98 4.18 -6.49
CA SER A 98 9.38 4.50 -6.25
C SER A 98 9.50 5.87 -5.58
N ALA A 99 10.39 5.99 -4.61
CA ALA A 99 10.73 7.27 -3.97
C ALA A 99 12.12 7.22 -3.34
N SER A 100 12.71 8.40 -3.14
CA SER A 100 14.00 8.52 -2.45
C SER A 100 13.84 8.40 -0.94
N LEU A 101 14.90 7.88 -0.32
CA LEU A 101 15.09 7.71 1.11
C LEU A 101 16.22 8.64 1.60
N TYR A 102 16.54 8.54 2.89
CA TYR A 102 17.56 9.34 3.53
C TYR A 102 18.93 9.23 2.86
N ASN A 103 19.57 10.37 2.63
CA ASN A 103 20.95 10.44 2.15
C ASN A 103 21.89 10.49 3.35
N ALA A 104 22.73 9.48 3.51
CA ALA A 104 23.74 9.42 4.55
C ALA A 104 25.12 9.60 3.92
N SER A 105 25.83 10.67 4.28
CA SER A 105 27.25 10.85 3.94
C SER A 105 27.58 10.63 2.45
N ALA A 106 26.85 11.30 1.56
CA ALA A 106 26.97 11.18 0.10
C ALA A 106 26.57 9.81 -0.50
N VAL A 107 25.84 8.99 0.26
CA VAL A 107 25.15 7.80 -0.24
C VAL A 107 23.66 8.09 -0.37
N GLU A 108 23.21 8.14 -1.61
CA GLU A 108 21.79 8.23 -1.95
C GLU A 108 21.12 6.88 -1.74
N GLN A 109 19.93 6.89 -1.16
CA GLN A 109 19.11 5.70 -1.00
C GLN A 109 17.75 5.90 -1.67
N TRP A 110 17.21 4.86 -2.27
CA TRP A 110 15.85 4.87 -2.82
C TRP A 110 15.26 3.47 -2.77
N TYR A 111 13.94 3.38 -2.84
CA TYR A 111 13.26 2.09 -2.93
C TYR A 111 12.36 2.01 -4.15
N GLN A 112 12.20 0.79 -4.64
CA GLN A 112 11.22 0.42 -5.65
C GLN A 112 10.34 -0.69 -5.10
N ARG A 113 9.03 -0.56 -5.29
CA ARG A 113 8.03 -1.49 -4.80
C ARG A 113 7.16 -1.94 -5.96
N LEU A 114 7.01 -3.25 -6.13
CA LEU A 114 6.10 -3.86 -7.09
C LEU A 114 5.16 -4.84 -6.39
N VAL A 115 3.86 -4.68 -6.61
CA VAL A 115 2.81 -5.42 -5.91
C VAL A 115 1.80 -6.00 -6.91
N PRO A 116 2.04 -7.21 -7.46
CA PRO A 116 0.97 -7.99 -8.05
C PRO A 116 0.00 -8.47 -6.98
N SER A 117 -1.30 -8.41 -7.28
CA SER A 117 -2.37 -8.73 -6.36
C SER A 117 -3.58 -9.35 -7.07
N VAL A 118 -4.29 -10.21 -6.35
CA VAL A 118 -5.56 -10.79 -6.73
C VAL A 118 -6.50 -10.68 -5.55
N THR A 119 -7.72 -10.19 -5.78
CA THR A 119 -8.78 -10.19 -4.79
C THR A 119 -10.03 -10.86 -5.34
N LEU A 120 -10.51 -11.86 -4.62
CA LEU A 120 -11.73 -12.59 -4.93
C LEU A 120 -12.84 -12.10 -4.01
N TYR A 121 -14.03 -11.86 -4.56
CA TYR A 121 -15.21 -11.51 -3.79
C TYR A 121 -16.23 -12.63 -3.90
N PRO A 122 -16.38 -13.48 -2.87
CA PRO A 122 -17.40 -14.51 -2.83
C PRO A 122 -18.81 -13.94 -2.96
N ARG A 123 -19.70 -14.73 -3.57
CA ARG A 123 -21.12 -14.38 -3.72
C ARG A 123 -21.87 -14.78 -2.44
N LEU A 124 -22.05 -13.80 -1.57
CA LEU A 124 -22.84 -13.93 -0.33
C LEU A 124 -24.24 -13.34 -0.52
N LYS A 125 -25.16 -13.65 0.42
CA LYS A 125 -26.52 -13.09 0.40
C LYS A 125 -26.46 -11.56 0.43
N PRO A 126 -27.29 -10.82 -0.33
CA PRO A 126 -27.24 -9.36 -0.40
C PRO A 126 -27.41 -8.64 0.94
N THR A 127 -28.16 -9.23 1.86
CA THR A 127 -28.40 -8.73 3.22
C THR A 127 -27.39 -9.27 4.25
N GLY A 128 -26.49 -10.15 3.81
CA GLY A 128 -25.48 -10.79 4.64
C GLY A 128 -24.22 -9.95 4.79
N ALA A 129 -23.21 -10.54 5.43
CA ALA A 129 -21.87 -9.95 5.46
C ALA A 129 -21.26 -9.98 4.04
N GLY A 130 -20.46 -8.98 3.71
CA GLY A 130 -19.54 -9.03 2.58
C GLY A 130 -18.28 -9.79 2.97
N ALA A 131 -17.65 -10.44 1.98
CA ALA A 131 -16.35 -11.08 2.16
C ALA A 131 -15.43 -10.76 0.99
N SER A 132 -14.13 -10.75 1.28
CA SER A 132 -13.07 -10.66 0.28
C SER A 132 -11.90 -11.56 0.68
N ILE A 133 -11.35 -12.27 -0.29
CA ILE A 133 -10.15 -13.08 -0.14
C ILE A 133 -9.08 -12.44 -1.02
N GLY A 134 -8.06 -11.87 -0.40
CA GLY A 134 -6.97 -11.19 -1.07
C GLY A 134 -5.68 -12.01 -1.02
N TYR A 135 -4.90 -11.92 -2.09
CA TYR A 135 -3.51 -12.34 -2.11
C TYR A 135 -2.69 -11.26 -2.81
N ARG A 136 -1.57 -10.86 -2.20
CA ARG A 136 -0.62 -9.94 -2.82
C ARG A 136 0.81 -10.38 -2.54
N SER A 137 1.67 -10.19 -3.52
CA SER A 137 3.11 -10.34 -3.36
C SER A 137 3.71 -8.95 -3.37
N ILE A 138 4.45 -8.58 -2.32
CA ILE A 138 5.18 -7.31 -2.25
C ILE A 138 6.64 -7.61 -2.55
N LEU A 139 7.13 -7.14 -3.69
CA LEU A 139 8.54 -7.16 -4.06
C LEU A 139 9.11 -5.78 -3.78
N LEU A 140 10.18 -5.73 -2.99
CA LEU A 140 10.87 -4.53 -2.58
C LEU A 140 12.33 -4.61 -2.99
N TRP A 141 12.80 -3.56 -3.64
CA TRP A 141 14.21 -3.32 -3.91
C TRP A 141 14.61 -2.04 -3.19
N GLU A 142 15.58 -2.15 -2.30
CA GLU A 142 16.18 -1.01 -1.61
C GLU A 142 17.58 -0.83 -2.18
N HIS A 143 17.87 0.35 -2.67
CA HIS A 143 19.15 0.67 -3.29
C HIS A 143 19.88 1.70 -2.45
N ALA A 144 21.20 1.56 -2.39
CA ALA A 144 22.11 2.53 -1.80
C ALA A 144 23.30 2.72 -2.73
N GLN A 145 23.49 3.94 -3.21
CA GLN A 145 24.56 4.28 -4.16
C GLN A 145 25.26 5.57 -3.75
N GLY A 146 26.59 5.57 -3.76
CA GLY A 146 27.38 6.77 -3.52
C GLY A 146 28.77 6.45 -3.01
N ASN A 147 29.43 7.43 -2.39
CA ASN A 147 30.77 7.26 -1.85
C ASN A 147 30.70 7.32 -0.33
N LEU A 148 31.03 6.22 0.35
CA LEU A 148 31.23 6.27 1.80
C LEU A 148 32.65 6.75 2.08
N GLU A 149 32.75 7.82 2.87
CA GLU A 149 34.01 8.25 3.45
C GLU A 149 34.48 7.21 4.46
N THR A 150 35.56 6.49 4.14
CA THR A 150 36.24 5.56 5.05
C THR A 150 37.58 6.13 5.48
N THR A 151 38.20 5.55 6.50
CA THR A 151 39.56 5.95 6.95
C THR A 151 40.60 5.84 5.83
N ASP A 152 40.36 4.99 4.83
CA ASP A 152 41.23 4.76 3.68
C ASP A 152 40.81 5.58 2.43
N GLY A 153 39.93 6.57 2.60
CA GLY A 153 39.39 7.44 1.55
C GLY A 153 37.96 7.07 1.10
N PRO A 154 37.40 7.81 0.13
CA PRO A 154 36.04 7.56 -0.38
C PRO A 154 35.98 6.23 -1.14
N GLN A 155 35.15 5.31 -0.65
CA GLN A 155 34.89 4.03 -1.28
C GLN A 155 33.52 4.04 -1.95
N PRO A 156 33.41 3.70 -3.24
CA PRO A 156 32.13 3.65 -3.93
C PRO A 156 31.32 2.44 -3.43
N ILE A 157 30.03 2.66 -3.23
CA ILE A 157 29.06 1.64 -2.85
C ILE A 157 27.93 1.63 -3.87
N ASP A 158 27.55 0.43 -4.26
CA ASP A 158 26.37 0.12 -5.03
C ASP A 158 25.76 -1.16 -4.46
N LEU A 159 24.77 -0.99 -3.59
CA LEU A 159 24.08 -2.07 -2.91
C LEU A 159 22.62 -2.08 -3.34
N THR A 160 22.11 -3.27 -3.62
CA THR A 160 20.69 -3.51 -3.85
C THR A 160 20.24 -4.66 -2.96
N ASP A 161 19.44 -4.37 -1.95
CA ASP A 161 18.76 -5.38 -1.15
C ASP A 161 17.39 -5.70 -1.74
N ARG A 162 17.00 -6.98 -1.69
CA ARG A 162 15.74 -7.46 -2.23
C ARG A 162 14.95 -8.22 -1.18
N SER A 163 13.81 -7.65 -0.81
CA SER A 163 12.86 -8.26 0.11
C SER A 163 11.59 -8.70 -0.62
N ILE A 164 11.09 -9.89 -0.31
CA ILE A 164 9.83 -10.42 -0.85
C ILE A 164 8.91 -10.82 0.30
N TYR A 165 7.69 -10.31 0.26
CA TYR A 165 6.63 -10.64 1.21
C TYR A 165 5.40 -11.17 0.48
N HIS A 166 4.81 -12.24 0.99
CA HIS A 166 3.55 -12.79 0.51
C HIS A 166 2.46 -12.60 1.57
N GLU A 167 1.43 -11.86 1.23
CA GLU A 167 0.30 -11.61 2.10
C GLU A 167 -0.96 -12.27 1.55
N ALA A 168 -1.55 -13.15 2.36
CA ALA A 168 -2.89 -13.66 2.15
C ALA A 168 -3.83 -13.05 3.18
N SER A 169 -4.97 -12.54 2.75
CA SER A 169 -5.95 -11.91 3.62
C SER A 169 -7.36 -12.43 3.38
N VAL A 170 -8.13 -12.55 4.44
CA VAL A 170 -9.57 -12.82 4.41
C VAL A 170 -10.24 -11.76 5.24
N LYS A 171 -11.17 -11.02 4.63
CA LYS A 171 -12.00 -10.04 5.33
C LYS A 171 -13.45 -10.45 5.26
N LEU A 172 -14.13 -10.31 6.39
CA LEU A 172 -15.56 -10.51 6.53
C LEU A 172 -16.13 -9.30 7.27
N SER A 173 -17.05 -8.58 6.65
CA SER A 173 -17.60 -7.37 7.24
C SER A 173 -19.09 -7.23 6.98
N ARG A 174 -19.79 -6.63 7.94
CA ARG A 174 -21.18 -6.24 7.82
C ARG A 174 -21.32 -4.82 8.32
N THR A 175 -21.63 -3.90 7.42
CA THR A 175 -21.80 -2.47 7.74
C THR A 175 -23.25 -2.09 8.07
N THR A 176 -24.21 -2.95 7.74
CA THR A 176 -25.64 -2.70 7.92
C THR A 176 -26.22 -3.42 9.15
N GLY A 177 -27.30 -2.87 9.70
CA GLY A 177 -28.00 -3.40 10.86
C GLY A 177 -27.52 -2.81 12.20
N PHE A 178 -28.08 -3.31 13.30
CA PHE A 178 -27.80 -2.82 14.66
C PHE A 178 -26.45 -3.30 15.21
N ASN A 179 -25.92 -4.41 14.68
CA ASN A 179 -24.68 -5.04 15.13
C ASN A 179 -23.66 -5.17 13.99
N PRO A 180 -23.10 -4.06 13.47
CA PRO A 180 -22.05 -4.12 12.47
C PRO A 180 -20.77 -4.73 13.04
N PHE A 181 -20.02 -5.40 12.17
CA PHE A 181 -18.75 -6.02 12.52
C PHE A 181 -17.78 -5.98 11.35
N ASP A 182 -16.49 -6.03 11.66
CA ASP A 182 -15.40 -6.17 10.71
C ASP A 182 -14.40 -7.17 11.28
N ILE A 183 -14.07 -8.21 10.51
CA ILE A 183 -13.09 -9.22 10.90
C ILE A 183 -12.11 -9.38 9.75
N SER A 184 -10.82 -9.22 10.04
CA SER A 184 -9.73 -9.36 9.10
C SER A 184 -8.72 -10.37 9.62
N LEU A 185 -8.47 -11.43 8.85
CA LEU A 185 -7.41 -12.40 9.08
C LEU A 185 -6.33 -12.20 8.01
N VAL A 186 -5.09 -12.00 8.43
CA VAL A 186 -3.94 -11.76 7.55
C VAL A 186 -2.82 -12.72 7.89
N SER A 187 -2.33 -13.44 6.88
CA SER A 187 -1.10 -14.23 6.93
C SER A 187 -0.03 -13.51 6.11
N LEU A 188 1.06 -13.13 6.76
CA LEU A 188 2.21 -12.51 6.12
C LEU A 188 3.41 -13.46 6.20
N ASN A 189 3.99 -13.77 5.05
CA ASN A 189 5.07 -14.71 4.89
C ASN A 189 6.24 -14.01 4.22
N SER A 190 7.44 -14.28 4.72
CA SER A 190 8.72 -13.82 4.20
C SER A 190 9.75 -14.92 4.40
N GLU A 191 10.97 -14.69 3.93
CA GLU A 191 12.09 -15.60 4.22
C GLU A 191 12.36 -15.73 5.72
N ALA A 192 12.32 -14.60 6.44
CA ALA A 192 12.61 -14.52 7.88
C ALA A 192 11.48 -15.06 8.77
N PHE A 193 10.21 -14.93 8.39
CA PHE A 193 9.09 -15.30 9.25
C PHE A 193 7.81 -15.63 8.49
N ASN A 194 6.95 -16.41 9.16
CA ASN A 194 5.55 -16.55 8.81
C ASN A 194 4.72 -16.13 10.02
N ARG A 195 3.82 -15.16 9.85
CA ARG A 195 2.95 -14.69 10.93
C ARG A 195 1.50 -14.65 10.49
N ILE A 196 0.62 -14.85 11.45
CA ILE A 196 -0.82 -14.72 11.27
C ILE A 196 -1.35 -13.74 12.30
N ALA A 197 -2.23 -12.85 11.86
CA ALA A 197 -2.91 -11.87 12.70
C ALA A 197 -4.40 -11.84 12.38
N MET A 198 -5.19 -11.67 13.43
CA MET A 198 -6.62 -11.43 13.37
C MET A 198 -6.92 -10.09 14.04
N ASP A 199 -7.67 -9.26 13.34
CA ASP A 199 -8.26 -8.03 13.85
C ASP A 199 -9.78 -8.18 13.76
N ALA A 200 -10.48 -7.93 14.86
CA ALA A 200 -11.91 -8.06 14.94
C ALA A 200 -12.50 -6.84 15.65
N GLU A 201 -13.42 -6.16 14.97
CA GLU A 201 -14.21 -5.07 15.50
C GLU A 201 -15.68 -5.47 15.49
N TRP A 202 -16.35 -5.27 16.61
CA TRP A 202 -17.78 -5.41 16.74
C TRP A 202 -18.35 -4.14 17.32
N SER A 203 -19.51 -3.74 16.82
CA SER A 203 -20.19 -2.53 17.26
C SER A 203 -21.66 -2.83 17.52
N ALA A 204 -22.24 -2.26 18.57
CA ALA A 204 -23.67 -2.27 18.85
C ALA A 204 -24.23 -0.86 18.88
N ILE A 205 -25.27 -0.63 18.09
CA ILE A 205 -26.08 0.59 18.14
C ILE A 205 -27.20 0.38 19.16
N TYR A 206 -27.25 1.20 20.21
CA TYR A 206 -28.12 0.95 21.37
C TYR A 206 -29.23 1.98 21.58
N ASP A 207 -29.29 3.03 20.76
CA ASP A 207 -30.27 4.13 20.89
C ASP A 207 -30.78 4.58 19.51
N GLU A 208 -31.96 5.18 19.47
CA GLU A 208 -32.58 5.79 18.27
C GLU A 208 -31.72 6.92 17.69
N ARG A 209 -30.94 7.58 18.55
CA ARG A 209 -29.91 8.56 18.13
C ARG A 209 -28.67 7.92 17.51
N LYS A 210 -28.66 6.60 17.34
CA LYS A 210 -27.58 5.78 16.77
C LYS A 210 -26.27 5.81 17.54
N HIS A 211 -26.33 6.03 18.85
CA HIS A 211 -25.15 5.87 19.70
C HIS A 211 -24.60 4.44 19.60
N ARG A 212 -23.27 4.33 19.57
CA ARG A 212 -22.57 3.08 19.28
C ARG A 212 -21.56 2.76 20.38
N ILE A 213 -21.57 1.51 20.84
CA ILE A 213 -20.47 0.93 21.61
C ILE A 213 -19.68 0.05 20.67
N SER A 214 -18.37 0.23 20.62
CA SER A 214 -17.45 -0.54 19.76
C SER A 214 -16.42 -1.26 20.61
N ILE A 215 -16.21 -2.54 20.31
CA ILE A 215 -15.22 -3.40 20.93
C ILE A 215 -14.30 -3.89 19.82
N ARG A 216 -12.99 -3.66 19.99
CA ARG A 216 -11.96 -4.16 19.08
C ARG A 216 -11.05 -5.12 19.82
N ALA A 217 -10.74 -6.24 19.18
CA ALA A 217 -9.81 -7.24 19.66
C ALA A 217 -8.81 -7.57 18.56
N PHE A 218 -7.55 -7.73 18.94
CA PHE A 218 -6.49 -8.16 18.04
C PHE A 218 -5.69 -9.28 18.67
N ALA A 219 -5.33 -10.28 17.85
CA ALA A 219 -4.50 -11.40 18.23
C ALA A 219 -3.58 -11.77 17.08
N GLY A 220 -2.29 -11.99 17.36
CA GLY A 220 -1.32 -12.38 16.34
C GLY A 220 -0.23 -13.29 16.90
N THR A 221 0.29 -14.17 16.05
CA THR A 221 1.39 -15.07 16.41
C THR A 221 2.32 -15.32 15.23
N PHE A 222 3.56 -15.67 15.54
CA PHE A 222 4.52 -16.15 14.55
C PHE A 222 4.44 -17.67 14.49
N LEU A 223 4.11 -18.20 13.31
CA LEU A 223 4.11 -19.64 13.02
C LEU A 223 5.53 -20.16 12.79
N ARG A 224 6.39 -19.32 12.19
CA ARG A 224 7.80 -19.60 11.95
C ARG A 224 8.62 -18.33 12.14
N LYS A 225 9.82 -18.47 12.73
CA LYS A 225 10.81 -17.40 12.83
C LYS A 225 12.20 -17.97 12.58
N ASP A 226 12.95 -17.34 11.70
CA ASP A 226 14.39 -17.54 11.55
C ASP A 226 15.12 -16.45 12.35
N ARG A 227 15.90 -16.85 13.35
CA ARG A 227 16.59 -15.89 14.22
C ARG A 227 17.70 -15.12 13.52
N ALA A 228 18.30 -15.68 12.47
CA ALA A 228 19.40 -15.04 11.75
C ALA A 228 18.90 -13.92 10.82
N LEU A 229 17.70 -14.08 10.28
CA LEU A 229 17.10 -13.14 9.32
C LEU A 229 16.11 -12.14 9.95
N MET A 230 15.67 -12.42 11.18
CA MET A 230 14.71 -11.56 11.88
C MET A 230 15.32 -10.21 12.25
N GLN A 231 14.79 -9.14 11.65
CA GLN A 231 15.10 -7.78 12.01
C GLN A 231 14.09 -7.24 13.05
N PRO A 232 14.46 -6.25 13.90
CA PRO A 232 13.51 -5.57 14.79
C PRO A 232 12.28 -5.03 14.03
N ALA A 233 12.54 -4.47 12.83
CA ALA A 233 11.79 -4.66 11.59
C ALA A 233 10.40 -5.31 11.66
N MET A 234 10.49 -6.60 11.93
CA MET A 234 9.55 -7.65 11.55
C MET A 234 8.70 -8.11 12.73
N GLY A 235 9.03 -7.66 13.95
CA GLY A 235 8.29 -7.98 15.17
C GLY A 235 6.89 -7.38 15.20
N TRP A 236 6.08 -7.82 16.18
CA TRP A 236 4.82 -7.15 16.51
C TRP A 236 5.13 -5.80 17.15
N ARG A 237 4.74 -4.71 16.50
CA ARG A 237 4.98 -3.34 16.97
C ARG A 237 4.09 -2.33 16.26
N MET A 238 3.93 -1.15 16.85
CA MET A 238 3.41 -0.02 16.10
C MET A 238 4.44 0.43 15.06
N TYR A 239 3.96 0.72 13.86
CA TYR A 239 4.80 1.35 12.84
C TYR A 239 4.61 2.86 12.87
N TRP A 240 5.75 3.53 12.90
CA TRP A 240 5.93 4.97 12.74
C TRP A 240 6.49 5.20 11.34
N GLY A 241 6.31 6.41 10.78
CA GLY A 241 6.62 6.79 9.39
C GLY A 241 7.77 6.04 8.69
N SER A 242 8.91 5.86 9.36
CA SER A 242 10.11 5.22 8.81
C SER A 242 10.22 3.70 8.93
N SER A 243 9.42 3.09 9.80
CA SER A 243 9.58 1.68 10.21
C SER A 243 8.68 0.69 9.47
N GLY A 244 7.84 1.19 8.55
CA GLY A 244 6.83 0.40 7.85
C GLY A 244 7.43 -0.66 6.95
N LEU A 245 7.33 -1.93 7.38
CA LEU A 245 7.96 -3.09 6.75
C LEU A 245 7.62 -3.26 5.25
N LEU A 246 6.37 -3.00 4.88
CA LEU A 246 5.86 -3.25 3.52
C LEU A 246 5.86 -2.01 2.62
N TYR A 247 6.34 -0.87 3.15
CA TYR A 247 6.29 0.42 2.46
C TYR A 247 4.87 0.83 2.00
N ASP A 248 3.81 0.31 2.61
CA ASP A 248 2.43 0.45 2.10
C ASP A 248 1.89 1.88 2.14
N HIS A 249 2.34 2.68 3.10
CA HIS A 249 1.86 4.04 3.33
C HIS A 249 2.76 5.10 2.70
N LEU A 250 2.16 6.19 2.22
CA LEU A 250 2.92 7.37 1.80
C LEU A 250 3.20 8.22 3.03
N TYR A 251 4.46 8.58 3.22
CA TYR A 251 4.89 9.45 4.30
C TYR A 251 5.67 10.63 3.73
N ILE A 252 5.51 11.79 4.33
CA ILE A 252 6.28 13.01 4.00
C ILE A 252 7.78 12.81 4.32
N ASP A 253 8.09 11.92 5.26
CA ASP A 253 9.43 11.64 5.74
C ASP A 253 9.50 10.20 6.26
N ARG A 254 10.57 9.48 5.94
CA ARG A 254 10.82 8.09 6.35
C ARG A 254 12.11 7.96 7.16
N GLN A 255 12.41 8.95 8.01
CA GLN A 255 13.59 9.00 8.89
C GLN A 255 13.43 8.44 10.31
N TYR A 256 14.57 8.21 10.99
CA TYR A 256 14.64 7.93 12.43
C TYR A 256 13.92 9.00 13.26
N THR A 257 13.21 8.55 14.30
CA THR A 257 12.41 9.38 15.20
C THR A 257 13.27 10.45 15.88
N GLY A 258 12.93 11.74 15.69
CA GLY A 258 13.66 12.85 16.31
C GLY A 258 13.46 14.24 15.67
N GLN A 259 12.98 14.30 14.43
CA GLN A 259 12.61 15.55 13.74
C GLN A 259 11.09 15.65 13.55
N ASN A 260 10.52 16.85 13.67
CA ASN A 260 9.06 17.10 13.69
C ASN A 260 8.30 16.55 12.45
N THR A 261 8.98 16.37 11.31
CA THR A 261 8.43 15.85 10.04
C THR A 261 8.20 14.33 10.05
N ALA A 262 8.87 13.59 10.93
CA ALA A 262 8.79 12.13 11.04
C ALA A 262 7.65 11.64 11.97
N ALA A 263 6.89 12.55 12.58
CA ALA A 263 5.77 12.24 13.46
C ALA A 263 4.52 11.81 12.66
N GLN A 264 4.63 10.72 11.92
CA GLN A 264 3.54 10.14 11.14
C GLN A 264 3.20 8.75 11.68
N PHE A 265 1.91 8.52 11.92
CA PHE A 265 1.41 7.33 12.58
C PHE A 265 0.40 6.62 11.70
N ASN A 266 0.52 5.29 11.59
CA ASN A 266 -0.48 4.43 11.00
C ASN A 266 -0.85 3.30 11.96
N ILE A 267 -2.15 3.02 12.06
CA ILE A 267 -2.65 1.91 12.86
C ILE A 267 -2.45 0.62 12.05
N GLU A 268 -1.38 -0.09 12.34
CA GLU A 268 -1.16 -1.46 11.90
C GLU A 268 -1.10 -2.40 13.11
N GLN A 269 -1.35 -3.70 12.88
CA GLN A 269 -1.18 -4.75 13.89
C GLN A 269 -1.91 -4.48 15.23
N GLY A 270 -3.18 -4.07 15.15
CA GLY A 270 -3.99 -3.78 16.33
C GLY A 270 -3.67 -2.45 17.03
N GLY A 271 -2.67 -1.70 16.57
CA GLY A 271 -2.31 -0.40 17.14
C GLY A 271 -1.73 -0.47 18.55
N PHE A 272 -1.19 -1.62 18.95
CA PHE A 272 -0.64 -1.82 20.29
C PHE A 272 0.77 -1.25 20.42
N ARG A 273 0.96 -0.37 21.40
CA ARG A 273 2.28 0.14 21.82
C ARG A 273 3.07 -1.02 22.43
N THR A 274 4.16 -1.45 21.78
CA THR A 274 5.13 -2.34 22.41
C THR A 274 6.22 -1.50 23.08
N PRO A 275 6.33 -1.52 24.41
CA PRO A 275 7.43 -0.83 25.09
C PRO A 275 8.75 -1.49 24.69
N THR A 276 9.63 -0.74 24.05
CA THR A 276 11.01 -1.18 23.77
C THR A 276 11.96 -0.56 24.79
N ALA A 277 13.06 -1.25 25.11
CA ALA A 277 14.05 -0.81 26.09
C ALA A 277 14.74 0.53 25.74
N VAL A 278 14.58 1.01 24.51
CA VAL A 278 15.18 2.26 24.01
C VAL A 278 14.18 3.43 23.98
N GLY A 279 13.00 3.27 24.59
CA GLY A 279 12.11 4.40 24.83
C GLY A 279 11.60 5.12 23.58
N THR A 280 11.64 4.47 22.42
CA THR A 280 10.91 4.94 21.24
C THR A 280 9.58 4.20 21.25
N SER A 281 8.60 4.86 21.85
CA SER A 281 7.19 4.53 21.62
C SER A 281 6.91 4.68 20.14
#